data_AF-A0A0L8GRV1-F1
#
_entry.id   AF-A0A0L8GRV1-F1
#
_cell.length_a   1.000
_cell.length_b   1.000
_cell.length_c   1.000
_cell.angle_alpha   90.00
_cell.angle_beta   90.00
_cell.angle_gamma   90.00
#
_symmetry.space_group_name_H-M   'P 1'
#
loop_
_entity.id
_entity.type
_entity.pdbx_description
1 polymer ?
#
loop_
_entity_poly.entity_id
_entity_poly.type
_entity_poly.pdbx_seq_one_letter_code
_entity_poly.pdbx_strand_id
1 'polypeptide(L)'
;MLGFAARCAVYIAVMHWKLPTRYLLIGFFLEGISGGYFVNTLLAFVYTVDLTAKGRLRGTFLVIVGNLSYLFYGVVNFATGYFIRAFGFLWPTVSSLIFKIVLVLLLLVFAKETVKTRGKWSDLKLGKSMRRVLKFYLKTDKYQNKYSRVKFILCIICFITLSQSLYGLWSIETLYHFNSPFCFDSIKRGRYVGIISIVQPIVSTIALKIFQLFLP
;
A
#
# COMPACT_ATOMS: atom_id res chain seq x y z
N MET A 1 9.54 -0.38 -0.81
CA MET A 1 9.94 -1.59 -0.05
C MET A 1 11.02 -1.28 0.98
N LEU A 2 12.05 -0.55 0.58
CA LEU A 2 13.12 -0.06 1.45
C LEU A 2 12.60 0.79 2.63
N GLY A 3 11.61 1.65 2.40
CA GLY A 3 11.06 2.48 3.49
C GLY A 3 10.37 1.72 4.59
N PHE A 4 9.66 0.64 4.25
CA PHE A 4 9.08 -0.23 5.24
C PHE A 4 10.15 -0.99 6.04
N ALA A 5 11.22 -1.45 5.37
CA ALA A 5 12.36 -2.08 6.05
C ALA A 5 13.07 -1.10 7.00
N ALA A 6 13.27 0.15 6.57
CA ALA A 6 13.85 1.21 7.41
C ALA A 6 12.99 1.47 8.66
N ARG A 7 11.66 1.53 8.50
CA ARG A 7 10.74 1.66 9.64
C ARG A 7 10.83 0.47 10.59
N CYS A 8 10.87 -0.77 10.08
CA CYS A 8 11.04 -1.96 10.92
C CYS A 8 12.37 -1.92 11.70
N ALA A 9 13.47 -1.49 11.07
CA ALA A 9 14.76 -1.35 11.73
C ALA A 9 14.71 -0.33 12.88
N VAL A 10 14.10 0.84 12.66
CA VAL A 10 13.90 1.84 13.73
C VAL A 10 13.03 1.28 14.85
N TYR A 11 11.97 0.55 14.52
CA TYR A 11 11.07 -0.06 15.52
C TYR A 11 11.80 -1.09 16.39
N ILE A 12 12.64 -1.93 15.78
CA ILE A 12 13.46 -2.92 16.50
C ILE A 12 14.44 -2.19 17.43
N ALA A 13 15.13 -1.15 16.95
CA ALA A 13 16.05 -0.37 17.77
C ALA A 13 15.35 0.29 18.98
N VAL A 14 14.18 0.90 18.75
CA VAL A 14 13.37 1.51 19.81
C VAL A 14 12.90 0.48 20.83
N MET A 15 12.44 -0.69 20.38
CA MET A 15 11.99 -1.77 21.28
C MET A 15 13.13 -2.41 22.06
N HIS A 16 14.29 -2.63 21.43
CA HIS A 16 15.45 -3.25 22.06
C HIS A 16 16.07 -2.35 23.15
N TRP A 17 16.18 -1.05 22.89
CA TRP A 17 16.73 -0.07 23.84
C TRP A 17 15.65 0.61 24.71
N LYS A 18 14.39 0.20 24.61
CA LYS A 18 13.25 0.75 25.37
C LYS A 18 13.15 2.28 25.30
N LEU A 19 13.42 2.88 24.12
CA LEU A 19 13.35 4.32 23.92
C LEU A 19 11.91 4.84 23.99
N PRO A 20 11.71 6.14 24.27
CA PRO A 20 10.36 6.72 24.28
C PRO A 20 9.72 6.64 22.88
N THR A 21 8.40 6.48 22.88
CA THR A 21 7.58 6.25 21.67
C THR A 21 7.70 7.36 20.61
N ARG A 22 8.16 8.56 20.98
CA ARG A 22 8.42 9.68 20.07
C ARG A 22 9.40 9.31 18.96
N TYR A 23 10.37 8.44 19.22
CA TYR A 23 11.35 8.01 18.22
C TYR A 23 10.74 7.14 17.10
N LEU A 24 9.53 6.58 17.30
CA LEU A 24 8.82 5.85 16.25
C LEU A 24 8.42 6.77 15.08
N LEU A 25 8.24 8.08 15.33
CA LEU A 25 7.94 9.07 14.29
C LEU A 25 9.04 9.15 13.23
N ILE A 26 10.30 8.93 13.63
CA ILE A 26 11.44 8.91 12.70
C ILE A 26 11.28 7.75 11.70
N GLY A 27 10.79 6.60 12.16
CA GLY A 27 10.50 5.45 11.29
C GLY A 27 9.44 5.78 10.23
N PHE A 28 8.37 6.49 10.63
CA PHE A 28 7.36 6.96 9.68
C PHE A 28 7.89 8.01 8.70
N PHE A 29 8.73 8.92 9.17
CA PHE A 29 9.34 9.94 8.32
C PHE A 29 10.24 9.31 7.24
N LEU A 30 11.07 8.33 7.64
CA LEU A 30 11.91 7.57 6.72
C LEU A 30 11.06 6.77 5.72
N GLU A 31 10.00 6.11 6.17
CA GLU A 31 9.05 5.40 5.29
C GLU A 31 8.41 6.36 4.27
N GLY A 32 8.05 7.58 4.70
CA GLY A 32 7.45 8.59 3.84
C GLY A 32 8.37 9.04 2.70
N ILE A 33 9.65 9.27 2.97
CA ILE A 33 10.62 9.73 1.97
C ILE A 33 11.00 8.60 1.00
N SER A 34 11.20 7.39 1.51
CA SER A 34 11.73 6.26 0.74
C SER A 34 10.65 5.35 0.13
N GLY A 35 9.37 5.66 0.37
CA GLY A 35 8.24 4.93 -0.18
C GLY A 35 7.80 3.74 0.68
N GLY A 36 6.59 3.86 1.23
CA GLY A 36 5.92 2.85 2.04
C GLY A 36 5.01 1.93 1.24
N TYR A 37 3.86 1.61 1.83
CA TYR A 37 2.82 0.76 1.25
C TYR A 37 2.39 1.20 -0.16
N PHE A 38 2.07 2.49 -0.35
CA PHE A 38 1.56 3.02 -1.62
C PHE A 38 2.50 2.81 -2.80
N VAL A 39 3.81 2.97 -2.59
CA VAL A 39 4.81 2.76 -3.64
C VAL A 39 4.91 1.28 -4.02
N ASN A 40 4.76 0.37 -3.05
CA ASN A 40 4.77 -1.07 -3.33
C ASN A 40 3.54 -1.48 -4.16
N THR A 41 2.36 -0.99 -3.80
CA THR A 41 1.11 -1.26 -4.53
C THR A 41 1.16 -0.66 -5.92
N LEU A 42 1.68 0.57 -6.06
CA LEU A 42 1.88 1.21 -7.35
C LEU A 42 2.82 0.39 -8.24
N LEU A 43 3.95 -0.06 -7.69
CA LEU A 43 4.92 -0.87 -8.42
C LEU A 43 4.31 -2.20 -8.90
N ALA A 44 3.55 -2.88 -8.05
CA ALA A 44 2.85 -4.10 -8.41
C ALA A 44 1.85 -3.88 -9.56
N PHE A 45 1.09 -2.78 -9.51
CA PHE A 45 0.16 -2.41 -10.57
C PHE A 45 0.84 -2.04 -11.88
N VAL A 46 1.90 -1.22 -11.84
CA VAL A 46 2.69 -0.86 -13.03
C VAL A 46 3.28 -2.11 -13.67
N TYR A 47 3.87 -3.01 -12.87
CA TYR A 47 4.44 -4.26 -13.37
C TYR A 47 3.39 -5.16 -14.03
N THR A 48 2.21 -5.30 -13.40
CA THR A 48 1.09 -6.08 -13.96
C THR A 48 0.60 -5.48 -15.28
N VAL A 49 0.53 -4.15 -15.33
CA VAL A 49 0.14 -3.36 -16.49
C VAL A 49 1.10 -3.55 -17.67
N ASP A 50 2.39 -3.64 -17.40
CA ASP A 50 3.43 -3.81 -18.42
C ASP A 50 3.41 -5.21 -19.03
N LEU A 51 3.06 -6.22 -18.24
CA LEU A 51 2.95 -7.61 -18.69
C LEU A 51 1.62 -7.92 -19.41
N THR A 52 0.57 -7.14 -19.15
CA THR A 52 -0.77 -7.43 -19.68
C THR A 52 -1.04 -6.67 -20.98
N ALA A 53 -1.55 -7.37 -22.00
CA ALA A 53 -1.98 -6.76 -23.26
C ALA A 53 -3.08 -5.71 -23.05
N LYS A 54 -3.10 -4.68 -23.91
CA LYS A 54 -4.10 -3.60 -23.85
C LYS A 54 -5.51 -4.16 -24.12
N GLY A 55 -6.46 -3.94 -23.22
CA GLY A 55 -7.85 -4.35 -23.38
C GLY A 55 -8.62 -4.44 -22.05
N ARG A 56 -9.88 -4.91 -22.12
CA ARG A 56 -10.79 -5.08 -20.96
C ARG A 56 -10.21 -5.99 -19.88
N LEU A 57 -9.39 -6.97 -20.26
CA LEU A 57 -8.73 -7.91 -19.35
C LEU A 57 -7.74 -7.25 -18.39
N ARG A 58 -7.12 -6.12 -18.77
CA ARG A 58 -6.13 -5.42 -17.94
C ARG A 58 -6.72 -4.86 -16.64
N GLY A 59 -7.95 -4.34 -16.71
CA GLY A 59 -8.67 -3.90 -15.51
C GLY A 59 -8.94 -5.08 -14.56
N THR A 60 -9.34 -6.22 -15.11
CA THR A 60 -9.58 -7.45 -14.33
C THR A 60 -8.31 -7.95 -13.64
N PHE A 61 -7.17 -7.98 -14.34
CA PHE A 61 -5.89 -8.40 -13.74
C PHE A 61 -5.45 -7.48 -12.59
N LEU A 62 -5.61 -6.16 -12.73
CA LEU A 62 -5.30 -5.22 -11.64
C LEU A 62 -6.15 -5.48 -10.39
N VAL A 63 -7.44 -5.76 -10.58
CA VAL A 63 -8.37 -6.10 -9.49
C VAL A 63 -7.97 -7.42 -8.83
N ILE A 64 -7.63 -8.45 -9.62
CA ILE A 64 -7.19 -9.75 -9.11
C ILE A 64 -5.93 -9.59 -8.25
N VAL A 65 -4.92 -8.87 -8.73
CA VAL A 65 -3.66 -8.64 -8.00
C VAL A 65 -3.91 -7.86 -6.71
N GLY A 66 -4.77 -6.84 -6.76
CA GLY A 66 -5.19 -6.08 -5.58
C GLY A 66 -5.88 -6.98 -4.53
N ASN A 67 -6.88 -7.76 -4.95
CA ASN A 67 -7.61 -8.67 -4.08
C ASN A 67 -6.71 -9.74 -3.46
N LEU A 68 -5.81 -10.31 -4.24
CA LEU A 68 -4.86 -11.31 -3.75
C LEU A 68 -3.97 -10.73 -2.66
N SER A 69 -3.56 -9.46 -2.80
CA SER A 69 -2.78 -8.76 -1.77
C SER A 69 -3.56 -8.61 -0.46
N TYR A 70 -4.87 -8.32 -0.52
CA TYR A 70 -5.74 -8.26 0.66
C TYR A 70 -5.96 -9.64 1.32
N LEU A 71 -6.11 -10.70 0.51
CA LEU A 71 -6.20 -12.07 1.03
C LEU A 71 -4.96 -12.47 1.81
N PHE A 72 -3.77 -12.25 1.23
CA PHE A 72 -2.51 -12.51 1.93
C PHE A 72 -2.36 -11.66 3.19
N TYR A 73 -2.77 -10.39 3.13
CA TYR A 73 -2.78 -9.53 4.32
C TYR A 73 -3.65 -10.11 5.44
N GLY A 74 -4.83 -10.66 5.11
CA GLY A 74 -5.70 -11.33 6.08
C GLY A 74 -5.05 -12.56 6.74
N VAL A 75 -4.46 -13.45 5.92
CA VAL A 75 -3.77 -14.65 6.41
C VAL A 75 -2.58 -14.29 7.31
N VAL A 76 -1.79 -13.29 6.92
CA VAL A 76 -0.64 -12.82 7.72
C VAL A 76 -1.10 -12.20 9.03
N ASN A 77 -2.19 -11.43 9.07
CA ASN A 77 -2.72 -10.87 10.32
C ASN A 77 -3.21 -11.96 11.28
N PHE A 78 -3.82 -13.02 10.74
CA PHE A 78 -4.21 -14.19 11.53
C PHE A 78 -2.98 -14.84 12.18
N ALA A 79 -1.95 -15.15 11.38
CA ALA A 79 -0.71 -15.75 11.86
C ALA A 79 0.04 -14.85 12.87
N THR A 80 0.08 -13.54 12.59
CA THR A 80 0.75 -12.55 13.43
C THR A 80 0.12 -12.44 14.81
N GLY A 81 -1.21 -12.61 14.93
CA GLY A 81 -1.90 -12.62 16.21
C GLY A 81 -1.41 -13.74 17.15
N TYR A 82 -1.22 -14.94 16.62
CA TYR A 82 -0.64 -16.07 17.36
C TYR A 82 0.85 -15.87 17.64
N PHE A 83 1.59 -15.33 16.66
CA PHE A 83 3.02 -15.12 16.79
C PHE A 83 3.37 -14.10 17.88
N ILE A 84 2.58 -13.02 17.98
CA ILE A 84 2.70 -12.03 19.06
C ILE A 84 2.40 -12.64 20.42
N ARG A 85 1.40 -13.53 20.54
CA ARG A 85 1.08 -14.17 21.83
C ARG A 85 2.22 -15.07 22.32
N ALA A 86 2.90 -15.76 21.41
CA ALA A 86 3.97 -16.70 21.76
C ALA A 86 5.32 -16.03 22.03
N PHE A 87 5.70 -15.03 21.24
CA PHE A 87 7.05 -14.45 21.27
C PHE A 87 7.08 -12.94 21.57
N GLY A 88 5.92 -12.30 21.79
CA GLY A 88 5.83 -10.85 21.96
C GLY A 88 5.97 -10.08 20.64
N PHE A 89 6.02 -8.74 20.72
CA PHE A 89 5.98 -7.87 19.54
C PHE A 89 7.31 -7.75 18.78
N LEU A 90 8.45 -8.03 19.43
CA LEU A 90 9.77 -7.83 18.82
C LEU A 90 10.01 -8.84 17.69
N TRP A 91 9.80 -10.12 17.93
CA TRP A 91 10.06 -11.19 16.95
C TRP A 91 9.26 -11.08 15.63
N PRO A 92 7.96 -10.76 15.64
CA PRO A 92 7.21 -10.48 14.42
C PRO A 92 7.75 -9.29 13.60
N THR A 93 8.32 -8.28 14.26
CA THR A 93 8.92 -7.14 13.54
C THR A 93 10.27 -7.49 12.92
N VAL A 94 11.08 -8.31 13.61
CA VAL A 94 12.34 -8.83 13.08
C VAL A 94 12.09 -9.76 11.89
N SER A 95 11.14 -10.69 12.00
CA SER A 95 10.79 -11.56 10.87
C SER A 95 10.31 -10.74 9.66
N SER A 96 9.47 -9.72 9.90
CA SER A 96 9.01 -8.81 8.84
C SER A 96 10.18 -8.10 8.16
N LEU A 97 11.18 -7.64 8.91
CA LEU A 97 12.38 -7.01 8.34
C LEU A 97 13.14 -8.00 7.44
N ILE A 98 13.40 -9.21 7.93
CA ILE A 98 14.12 -10.26 7.18
C ILE A 98 13.38 -10.60 5.89
N PHE A 99 12.07 -10.85 5.96
CA PHE A 99 11.26 -11.14 4.78
C PHE A 99 11.31 -10.00 3.75
N LYS A 100 11.32 -8.74 4.19
CA LYS A 100 11.43 -7.60 3.27
C LYS A 100 12.79 -7.52 2.59
N ILE A 101 13.88 -7.79 3.32
CA ILE A 101 15.24 -7.82 2.74
C ILE A 101 15.33 -8.94 1.71
N VAL A 102 14.86 -10.14 2.04
CA VAL A 102 14.85 -11.28 1.12
C VAL A 102 14.01 -10.97 -0.12
N LEU A 103 12.82 -10.37 0.04
CA LEU A 103 11.98 -9.96 -1.10
C LEU A 103 12.66 -8.94 -2.01
N VAL A 104 13.39 -7.97 -1.44
CA VAL A 104 14.15 -7.00 -2.24
C VAL A 104 15.26 -7.71 -3.02
N LEU A 105 16.00 -8.62 -2.39
CA LEU A 105 17.03 -9.41 -3.07
C LEU A 105 16.43 -10.27 -4.20
N LEU A 106 15.32 -10.95 -3.93
CA LEU A 106 14.61 -11.73 -4.95
C LEU A 106 14.15 -10.87 -6.11
N LEU A 107 13.60 -9.67 -5.86
CA LEU A 107 13.22 -8.76 -6.93
C LEU A 107 14.44 -8.29 -7.74
N LEU A 108 15.57 -7.99 -7.10
CA LEU A 108 16.78 -7.58 -7.83
C LEU A 108 17.34 -8.70 -8.72
N VAL A 109 17.19 -9.97 -8.33
CA VAL A 109 17.71 -11.12 -9.10
C VAL A 109 16.72 -11.59 -10.17
N PHE A 110 15.43 -11.68 -9.84
CA PHE A 110 14.43 -12.32 -10.69
C PHE A 110 13.53 -11.37 -11.46
N ALA A 111 13.37 -10.11 -11.03
CA ALA A 111 12.50 -9.18 -11.74
C ALA A 111 13.18 -8.77 -13.05
N LYS A 112 12.55 -9.13 -14.18
CA LYS A 112 12.98 -8.67 -15.50
C LYS A 112 12.59 -7.21 -15.67
N GLU A 113 13.49 -6.41 -16.22
CA GLU A 113 13.21 -5.03 -16.58
C GLU A 113 12.07 -4.99 -17.62
N THR A 114 10.91 -4.46 -17.23
CA THR A 114 9.75 -4.33 -18.14
C THR A 114 9.81 -3.07 -19.00
N VAL A 115 10.64 -2.10 -18.60
CA VAL A 115 10.79 -0.83 -19.31
C VAL A 115 11.70 -1.02 -20.52
N LYS A 116 11.09 -1.12 -21.71
CA LYS A 116 11.82 -1.29 -22.98
C LYS A 116 12.70 -0.11 -23.39
N THR A 117 12.45 1.07 -22.83
CA THR A 117 13.17 2.30 -23.19
C THR A 117 13.91 2.86 -21.99
N ARG A 118 15.25 2.77 -22.01
CA ARG A 118 16.10 3.31 -20.94
C ARG A 118 15.95 4.84 -20.90
N GLY A 119 15.27 5.35 -19.88
CA GLY A 119 15.15 6.80 -19.65
C GLY A 119 16.52 7.42 -19.43
N LYS A 120 16.73 8.67 -19.86
CA LYS A 120 17.99 9.38 -19.58
C LYS A 120 18.04 9.71 -18.08
N TRP A 121 19.20 9.58 -17.42
CA TRP A 121 19.37 9.99 -16.02
C TRP A 121 18.96 11.45 -15.76
N SER A 122 19.01 12.30 -16.78
CA SER A 122 18.50 13.68 -16.74
C SER A 122 16.99 13.81 -16.49
N ASP A 123 16.21 12.74 -16.74
CA ASP A 123 14.76 12.67 -16.47
C ASP A 123 14.44 12.32 -15.01
N LEU A 124 15.40 11.78 -14.27
CA LEU A 124 15.28 11.47 -12.83
C LEU A 124 15.45 12.68 -11.92
N LYS A 125 15.77 13.87 -12.46
CA LYS A 125 15.84 15.10 -11.65
C LYS A 125 14.46 15.36 -11.03
N LEU A 126 14.40 15.39 -9.70
CA LEU A 126 13.16 15.56 -8.90
C LEU A 126 12.26 16.67 -9.43
N GLY A 127 12.82 17.85 -9.69
CA GLY A 127 12.07 18.99 -10.23
C GLY A 127 11.45 18.73 -11.61
N LYS A 128 12.13 18.02 -12.51
CA LYS A 128 11.58 17.66 -13.83
C LYS A 128 10.50 16.58 -13.73
N SER A 129 10.69 15.59 -12.86
CA SER A 129 9.72 14.53 -12.63
C SER A 129 8.44 15.08 -11.98
N MET A 130 8.57 15.90 -10.93
CA MET A 130 7.46 16.62 -10.31
C MET A 130 6.73 17.51 -11.31
N ARG A 131 7.46 18.27 -12.12
CA ARG A 131 6.86 19.13 -13.15
C ARG A 131 6.14 18.30 -14.21
N ARG A 132 6.61 17.11 -14.56
CA ARG A 132 5.95 16.20 -15.52
C ARG A 132 4.63 15.68 -14.96
N VAL A 133 4.64 15.23 -13.69
CA VAL A 133 3.44 14.78 -12.98
C VAL A 133 2.44 15.93 -12.85
N LEU A 134 2.88 17.09 -12.35
CA LEU A 134 2.04 18.29 -12.25
C LEU A 134 1.49 18.72 -13.61
N LYS A 135 2.29 18.67 -14.67
CA LYS A 135 1.85 19.00 -16.03
C LYS A 135 0.79 17.99 -16.52
N PHE A 136 0.90 16.71 -16.19
CA PHE A 136 -0.13 15.72 -16.52
C PHE A 136 -1.47 16.06 -15.86
N TYR A 137 -1.45 16.43 -14.57
CA TYR A 137 -2.67 16.78 -13.84
C TYR A 137 -3.22 18.19 -14.14
N LEU A 138 -2.35 19.16 -14.45
CA LEU A 138 -2.72 20.59 -14.56
C LEU A 138 -2.80 21.12 -16.00
N LYS A 139 -2.07 20.56 -16.97
CA LYS A 139 -1.88 21.21 -18.28
C LYS A 139 -3.08 21.00 -19.19
N THR A 140 -3.88 22.03 -19.41
CA THR A 140 -5.03 22.04 -20.34
C THR A 140 -4.56 21.78 -21.76
N ASP A 141 -4.91 20.62 -22.33
CA ASP A 141 -4.86 20.45 -23.77
C ASP A 141 -5.96 21.31 -24.39
N LYS A 142 -5.62 22.03 -25.46
CA LYS A 142 -6.51 22.98 -26.17
C LYS A 142 -7.84 22.34 -26.63
N TYR A 143 -7.91 21.01 -26.68
CA TYR A 143 -9.06 20.24 -27.15
C TYR A 143 -9.87 19.57 -26.03
N GLN A 144 -9.48 19.69 -24.76
CA GLN A 144 -10.24 19.12 -23.64
C GLN A 144 -11.10 20.19 -22.95
N ASN A 145 -12.40 19.92 -22.86
CA ASN A 145 -13.39 20.79 -22.25
C ASN A 145 -13.03 21.10 -20.77
N LYS A 146 -12.97 22.39 -20.39
CA LYS A 146 -12.56 22.85 -19.04
C LYS A 146 -13.38 22.20 -17.93
N TYR A 147 -14.67 21.93 -18.18
CA TYR A 147 -15.58 21.26 -17.25
C TYR A 147 -15.22 19.78 -16.97
N SER A 148 -14.63 19.06 -17.95
CA SER A 148 -14.19 17.68 -17.76
C SER A 148 -13.00 17.59 -16.78
N ARG A 149 -12.16 18.63 -16.74
CA ARG A 149 -10.99 18.68 -15.86
C ARG A 149 -11.30 19.04 -14.42
N VAL A 150 -12.21 19.99 -14.20
CA VAL A 150 -12.69 20.29 -12.84
C VAL A 150 -13.31 19.03 -12.25
N LYS A 151 -14.12 18.29 -13.02
CA LYS A 151 -14.64 16.98 -12.60
C LYS A 151 -13.53 15.98 -12.28
N PHE A 152 -12.49 15.88 -13.11
CA PHE A 152 -11.36 14.99 -12.86
C PHE A 152 -10.57 15.35 -11.58
N ILE A 153 -10.27 16.63 -11.37
CA ILE A 153 -9.57 17.11 -10.16
C ILE A 153 -10.43 16.86 -8.92
N LEU A 154 -11.73 17.17 -8.98
CA LEU A 154 -12.67 16.87 -7.90
C LEU A 154 -12.72 15.37 -7.59
N CYS A 155 -12.77 14.50 -8.60
CA CYS A 155 -12.73 13.05 -8.40
C CYS A 155 -11.42 12.60 -7.73
N ILE A 156 -10.27 13.19 -8.10
CA ILE A 156 -8.98 12.88 -7.45
C ILE A 156 -9.01 13.33 -5.98
N ILE A 157 -9.48 14.55 -5.70
CA ILE A 157 -9.57 15.05 -4.33
C ILE A 157 -10.48 14.15 -3.49
N CYS A 158 -11.67 13.81 -4.00
CA CYS A 158 -12.57 12.87 -3.34
C CYS A 158 -11.89 11.53 -3.09
N PHE A 159 -11.19 10.97 -4.08
CA PHE A 159 -10.46 9.72 -3.94
C PHE A 159 -9.36 9.79 -2.88
N ILE A 160 -8.58 10.87 -2.83
CA ILE A 160 -7.54 11.08 -1.82
C ILE A 160 -8.17 11.20 -0.44
N THR A 161 -9.19 12.03 -0.26
CA THR A 161 -9.84 12.23 1.04
C THR A 161 -10.47 10.94 1.56
N LEU A 162 -11.20 10.21 0.71
CA LEU A 162 -11.84 8.95 1.08
C LEU A 162 -10.82 7.83 1.34
N SER A 163 -9.72 7.79 0.59
CA SER A 163 -8.67 6.79 0.84
C SER A 163 -7.91 7.09 2.13
N GLN A 164 -7.54 8.35 2.39
CA GLN A 164 -6.83 8.74 3.61
C GLN A 164 -7.65 8.52 4.87
N SER A 165 -8.98 8.77 4.83
CA SER A 165 -9.84 8.50 5.98
C SER A 165 -9.84 7.03 6.37
N LEU A 166 -9.83 6.11 5.39
CA LEU A 166 -9.72 4.67 5.63
C LEU A 166 -8.39 4.30 6.29
N TYR A 167 -7.24 4.79 5.77
CA TYR A 167 -5.94 4.47 6.38
C TYR A 167 -5.77 5.08 7.78
N GLY A 168 -6.31 6.27 8.00
CA GLY A 168 -6.36 6.90 9.32
C GLY A 168 -7.14 6.06 10.31
N LEU A 169 -8.31 5.56 9.89
CA LEU A 169 -9.15 4.68 10.68
C LEU A 169 -8.40 3.41 11.11
N TRP A 170 -7.66 2.75 10.22
CA TRP A 170 -6.94 1.50 10.54
C TRP A 170 -5.90 1.69 11.66
N SER A 171 -5.23 2.84 11.68
CA SER A 171 -4.23 3.17 12.70
C SER A 171 -4.88 3.40 14.06
N ILE A 172 -6.03 4.06 14.07
CA ILE A 172 -6.81 4.39 15.27
C ILE A 172 -7.53 3.15 15.81
N GLU A 173 -8.15 2.34 14.94
CA GLU A 173 -8.78 1.06 15.28
C GLU A 173 -7.81 0.11 15.95
N THR A 174 -6.55 0.07 15.51
CA THR A 174 -5.54 -0.77 16.16
C THR A 174 -5.33 -0.36 17.63
N LEU A 175 -5.34 0.95 17.94
CA LEU A 175 -5.27 1.44 19.32
C LEU A 175 -6.54 1.10 20.10
N TYR A 176 -7.72 1.29 19.51
CA TYR A 176 -9.00 0.96 20.16
C TYR A 176 -9.20 -0.55 20.39
N HIS A 177 -8.60 -1.40 19.56
CA HIS A 177 -8.62 -2.84 19.79
C HIS A 177 -7.78 -3.22 21.00
N PHE A 178 -6.60 -2.60 21.19
CA PHE A 178 -5.73 -2.93 22.32
C PHE A 178 -6.09 -2.22 23.63
N ASN A 179 -6.77 -1.08 23.54
CA ASN A 179 -7.15 -0.28 24.71
C ASN A 179 -8.67 -0.29 24.91
N SER A 180 -9.16 0.43 25.93
CA SER A 180 -10.61 0.67 26.11
C SER A 180 -11.22 1.29 24.83
N PRO A 181 -12.40 0.83 24.38
CA PRO A 181 -13.41 0.02 25.07
C PRO A 181 -13.36 -1.50 24.79
N PHE A 182 -12.57 -1.96 23.83
CA PHE A 182 -12.66 -3.36 23.35
C PHE A 182 -11.71 -4.32 24.07
N CYS A 183 -10.51 -3.86 24.45
CA CYS A 183 -9.51 -4.64 25.19
C CYS A 183 -9.29 -6.06 24.60
N PHE A 184 -9.12 -6.15 23.28
CA PHE A 184 -8.88 -7.41 22.58
C PHE A 184 -7.46 -7.93 22.82
N ASP A 185 -7.36 -9.23 23.08
CA ASP A 185 -6.09 -9.94 22.99
C ASP A 185 -5.59 -10.01 21.53
N SER A 186 -4.29 -10.20 21.36
CA SER A 186 -3.58 -10.23 20.08
C SER A 186 -4.21 -11.21 19.09
N ILE A 187 -4.72 -12.36 19.56
CA ILE A 187 -5.42 -13.35 18.73
C ILE A 187 -6.80 -12.86 18.30
N LYS A 188 -7.58 -12.24 19.18
CA LYS A 188 -8.93 -11.77 18.86
C LYS A 188 -8.87 -10.69 17.79
N ARG A 189 -7.92 -9.75 17.91
CA ARG A 189 -7.64 -8.76 16.87
C ARG A 189 -7.16 -9.41 15.56
N GLY A 190 -6.23 -10.37 15.63
CA GLY A 190 -5.73 -11.06 14.43
C GLY A 190 -6.82 -11.76 13.64
N ARG A 191 -7.76 -12.44 14.32
CA ARG A 191 -8.94 -13.07 13.71
C ARG A 191 -9.89 -12.04 13.09
N TYR A 192 -10.21 -10.97 13.82
CA TYR A 192 -11.11 -9.93 13.36
C TYR A 192 -10.60 -9.26 12.07
N VAL A 193 -9.35 -8.78 12.10
CA VAL A 193 -8.70 -8.15 10.95
C VAL A 193 -8.54 -9.14 9.80
N GLY A 194 -8.20 -10.40 10.10
CA GLY A 194 -8.09 -11.46 9.11
C GLY A 194 -9.39 -11.69 8.33
N ILE A 195 -10.52 -11.81 9.02
CA ILE A 195 -11.84 -12.01 8.40
C ILE A 195 -12.22 -10.80 7.54
N ILE A 196 -12.09 -9.58 8.07
CA ILE A 196 -12.43 -8.35 7.33
C ILE A 196 -11.61 -8.23 6.06
N SER A 197 -10.31 -8.53 6.15
CA SER A 197 -9.39 -8.45 5.00
C SER A 197 -9.72 -9.46 3.89
N ILE A 198 -10.41 -10.56 4.22
CA ILE A 198 -10.88 -11.55 3.24
C ILE A 198 -12.25 -11.16 2.67
N VAL A 199 -13.14 -10.61 3.48
CA VAL A 199 -14.48 -10.20 3.05
C VAL A 199 -14.43 -8.97 2.15
N GLN A 200 -13.60 -7.98 2.48
CA GLN A 200 -13.47 -6.73 1.74
C GLN A 200 -13.18 -6.91 0.22
N PRO A 201 -12.22 -7.74 -0.23
CA PRO A 201 -11.98 -7.96 -1.66
C PRO A 201 -13.13 -8.70 -2.37
N ILE A 202 -13.85 -9.58 -1.67
CA ILE A 202 -15.04 -10.26 -2.21
C ILE A 202 -16.13 -9.23 -2.51
N VAL A 203 -16.45 -8.38 -1.53
CA VAL A 203 -17.42 -7.30 -1.68
C VAL A 203 -17.00 -6.34 -2.80
N SER A 204 -15.72 -5.97 -2.86
CA SER A 204 -15.19 -5.08 -3.91
C SER A 204 -15.35 -5.68 -5.31
N THR A 205 -15.13 -6.99 -5.45
CA THR A 205 -15.28 -7.68 -6.74
C THR A 205 -16.74 -7.76 -7.19
N ILE A 206 -17.65 -8.03 -6.26
CA ILE A 206 -19.09 -8.04 -6.52
C ILE A 206 -19.54 -6.64 -6.94
N ALA A 207 -19.17 -5.61 -6.17
CA ALA A 207 -19.47 -4.23 -6.49
C ALA A 207 -18.96 -3.84 -7.88
N LEU A 208 -17.73 -4.21 -8.23
CA LEU A 208 -17.17 -3.96 -9.56
C LEU A 208 -17.95 -4.67 -10.68
N LYS A 209 -18.35 -5.93 -10.50
CA LYS A 209 -19.20 -6.63 -11.49
C LYS A 209 -20.54 -5.95 -11.67
N ILE A 210 -21.14 -5.48 -10.57
CA ILE A 210 -22.39 -4.71 -10.61
C ILE A 210 -22.18 -3.41 -11.39
N PHE A 211 -21.14 -2.63 -11.09
CA PHE A 211 -20.83 -1.41 -11.85
C PHE A 211 -20.56 -1.68 -13.33
N GLN A 212 -19.87 -2.76 -13.66
CA GLN A 212 -19.62 -3.17 -15.06
C GLN A 212 -20.88 -3.60 -15.82
N LEU A 213 -21.97 -3.93 -15.13
CA LEU A 213 -23.27 -4.20 -15.76
C LEU A 213 -24.01 -2.89 -16.09
N PHE A 214 -23.77 -1.82 -15.33
CA PHE A 214 -24.43 -0.51 -15.51
C PHE A 214 -23.63 0.48 -16.36
N LEU A 215 -22.32 0.29 -16.52
CA LEU A 215 -21.49 1.10 -17.42
C LEU A 215 -21.38 0.41 -18.80
N PRO A 216 -21.79 1.07 -19.90
CA PRO A 216 -21.67 0.55 -21.26
C PRO A 216 -20.21 0.41 -21.73
#